data_AF-A0AAV0FD43-F1
#
_entry.id   AF-A0AAV0FD43-F1
#
_cell.length_a   1.000
_cell.length_b   1.000
_cell.length_c   1.000
_cell.angle_alpha   90.00
_cell.angle_beta   90.00
_cell.angle_gamma   90.00
#
_symmetry.space_group_name_H-M   'P 1'
#
loop_
_entity.id
_entity.type
_entity.pdbx_description
1 polymer ?
#
loop_
_entity_poly.entity_id
_entity_poly.type
_entity_poly.pdbx_seq_one_letter_code
_entity_poly.pdbx_strand_id
1 'polypeptide(L)'
;MHPDLTLTEAEIKNYALSEIEMMLRRFGRSLKDYPSMPFPTISDSAMYQNRLIFDELQYDRAALREEHDKCVHSMNDQQRDVYKTIMQSVEENSGEVFFVYGYGGAGKTFVWKTLSA
;
A
#
# COMPACT_ATOMS: atom_id res chain seq x y z
N MET A 1 29.31 15.99 -14.22
CA MET A 1 28.37 15.45 -15.21
C MET A 1 29.02 14.22 -15.82
N HIS A 2 28.50 13.01 -15.55
CA HIS A 2 29.07 11.80 -16.13
C HIS A 2 28.49 11.61 -17.55
N PRO A 3 29.36 11.49 -18.57
CA PRO A 3 28.93 11.32 -19.95
C PRO A 3 28.43 9.89 -20.15
N ASP A 4 27.22 9.77 -20.69
CA ASP A 4 26.72 8.61 -21.43
C ASP A 4 26.98 7.23 -20.82
N LEU A 5 26.22 6.90 -19.77
CA LEU A 5 25.86 5.51 -19.47
C LEU A 5 24.86 5.04 -20.55
N THR A 6 25.35 4.79 -21.76
CA THR A 6 24.57 4.14 -22.81
C THR A 6 24.47 2.65 -22.47
N LEU A 7 23.36 2.27 -21.85
CA LEU A 7 23.03 0.86 -21.66
C LEU A 7 23.00 0.17 -23.03
N THR A 8 23.65 -0.98 -23.13
CA THR A 8 23.57 -1.83 -24.32
C THR A 8 22.14 -2.33 -24.51
N GLU A 9 21.75 -2.68 -25.73
CA GLU A 9 20.42 -3.27 -25.98
C GLU A 9 20.14 -4.50 -25.11
N ALA A 10 21.18 -5.29 -24.82
CA ALA A 10 21.08 -6.45 -23.94
C ALA A 10 20.77 -6.06 -22.49
N GLU A 11 21.38 -4.98 -21.99
CA GLU A 11 21.10 -4.44 -20.66
C GLU A 11 19.70 -3.84 -20.60
N ILE A 12 19.31 -3.03 -21.59
CA ILE A 12 17.95 -2.46 -21.70
C ILE A 12 16.90 -3.59 -21.70
N LYS A 13 17.13 -4.65 -22.49
CA LYS A 13 16.24 -5.80 -22.55
C LYS A 13 16.16 -6.53 -21.21
N ASN A 14 17.28 -6.71 -20.51
CA ASN A 14 17.30 -7.33 -19.19
C ASN A 14 16.56 -6.48 -18.14
N TYR A 15 16.74 -5.16 -18.13
CA TYR A 15 15.97 -4.26 -17.26
C TYR A 15 14.47 -4.32 -17.55
N ALA A 16 14.09 -4.27 -18.83
CA ALA A 16 12.69 -4.38 -19.22
C ALA A 16 12.07 -5.73 -18.78
N LEU A 17 12.81 -6.84 -18.91
CA LEU A 17 12.36 -8.15 -18.43
C LEU A 17 12.22 -8.20 -16.91
N SER A 18 13.10 -7.53 -16.16
CA SER A 18 12.99 -7.40 -14.69
C SER A 18 11.73 -6.65 -14.29
N GLU A 19 11.44 -5.52 -14.94
CA GLU A 19 10.20 -4.75 -14.72
C GLU A 19 8.95 -5.56 -15.07
N ILE A 20 8.97 -6.32 -16.17
CA ILE A 20 7.85 -7.20 -16.55
C ILE A 20 7.66 -8.33 -15.53
N GLU A 21 8.73 -8.97 -15.06
CA GLU A 21 8.66 -9.98 -14.00
C GLU A 21 8.08 -9.38 -12.72
N MET A 22 8.48 -8.15 -12.36
CA MET A 22 7.85 -7.40 -11.29
C MET A 22 6.36 -7.19 -11.57
N MET A 23 5.93 -6.74 -12.73
CA MET A 23 4.49 -6.55 -12.99
C MET A 23 3.70 -7.86 -12.89
N LEU A 24 4.19 -8.94 -13.51
CA LEU A 24 3.54 -10.25 -13.51
C LEU A 24 3.34 -10.81 -12.10
N ARG A 25 4.34 -10.63 -11.23
CA ARG A 25 4.24 -11.07 -9.84
C ARG A 25 3.12 -10.38 -9.07
N ARG A 26 2.72 -9.14 -9.42
CA ARG A 26 1.54 -8.47 -8.81
C ARG A 26 0.24 -9.23 -9.10
N PHE A 27 0.22 -9.94 -10.21
CA PHE A 27 -0.92 -10.74 -10.67
C PHE A 27 -0.76 -12.23 -10.35
N GLY A 28 0.22 -12.61 -9.51
CA GLY A 28 0.49 -14.00 -9.17
C GLY A 28 1.00 -14.84 -10.35
N ARG A 29 1.69 -14.20 -11.29
CA ARG A 29 2.33 -14.82 -12.46
C ARG A 29 3.84 -14.55 -12.44
N SER A 30 4.58 -15.29 -13.25
CA SER A 30 5.99 -15.07 -13.52
C SER A 30 6.25 -15.21 -15.02
N LEU A 31 7.33 -14.60 -15.52
CA LEU A 31 7.87 -14.88 -16.85
C LEU A 31 8.13 -16.37 -17.06
N LYS A 32 8.37 -17.15 -16.00
CA LYS A 32 8.46 -18.61 -16.06
C LYS A 32 7.18 -19.30 -16.55
N ASP A 33 6.03 -18.65 -16.41
CA ASP A 33 4.75 -19.15 -16.90
C ASP A 33 4.61 -19.00 -18.44
N TYR A 34 5.57 -18.33 -19.09
CA TYR A 34 5.59 -18.06 -20.54
C TYR A 34 6.84 -18.70 -21.18
N PRO A 35 6.75 -19.93 -21.74
CA PRO A 35 7.91 -20.73 -22.17
C PRO A 35 8.81 -20.08 -23.23
N SER A 36 8.29 -19.12 -24.00
CA SER A 36 9.02 -18.39 -25.04
C SER A 36 9.77 -17.15 -24.52
N MET A 37 9.55 -16.76 -23.26
CA MET A 37 10.15 -15.54 -22.69
C MET A 37 11.48 -15.84 -21.99
N PRO A 38 12.57 -15.10 -22.28
CA PRO A 38 13.80 -15.19 -21.53
C PRO A 38 13.62 -14.60 -20.12
N PHE A 39 14.29 -15.19 -19.13
CA PHE A 39 14.29 -14.69 -17.75
C PHE A 39 15.45 -13.70 -17.56
N PRO A 40 15.26 -12.58 -16.83
CA PRO A 40 16.32 -11.59 -16.62
C PRO A 40 17.51 -12.18 -15.87
N THR A 41 18.74 -11.85 -16.31
CA THR A 41 19.99 -12.30 -15.67
C THR A 41 20.37 -11.47 -14.45
N ILE A 42 19.80 -10.26 -14.32
CA ILE A 42 20.08 -9.34 -13.21
C ILE A 42 19.32 -9.82 -11.98
N SER A 43 20.06 -10.35 -10.99
CA SER A 43 19.55 -10.62 -9.65
C SER A 43 19.53 -9.32 -8.87
N ASP A 44 18.58 -8.43 -9.16
CA ASP A 44 18.46 -7.19 -8.39
C ASP A 44 17.99 -7.53 -6.99
N SER A 45 18.72 -7.10 -5.96
CA SER A 45 18.36 -7.37 -4.55
C SER A 45 16.97 -6.83 -4.19
N ALA A 46 16.49 -5.84 -4.95
CA ALA A 46 15.12 -5.32 -4.89
C ALA A 46 14.05 -6.39 -5.21
N MET A 47 14.36 -7.41 -6.03
CA MET A 47 13.45 -8.54 -6.28
C MET A 47 13.24 -9.45 -5.07
N TYR A 48 14.12 -9.35 -4.06
CA TYR A 48 14.08 -10.15 -2.83
C TYR A 48 13.56 -9.37 -1.60
N GLN A 49 13.26 -8.08 -1.74
CA GLN A 49 12.51 -7.38 -0.70
C GLN A 49 11.09 -7.97 -0.62
N ASN A 50 10.56 -8.11 0.60
CA ASN A 50 9.20 -8.56 0.80
C ASN A 50 8.26 -7.54 0.17
N ARG A 51 7.84 -7.83 -1.06
CA ARG A 51 7.09 -6.88 -1.87
C ARG A 51 5.75 -6.49 -1.24
N LEU A 52 5.15 -7.36 -0.43
CA LEU A 52 3.94 -7.01 0.31
C LEU A 52 4.20 -5.81 1.23
N ILE A 53 5.36 -5.80 1.90
CA ILE A 53 5.80 -4.67 2.74
C ILE A 53 6.09 -3.45 1.86
N PHE A 54 6.73 -3.64 0.70
CA PHE A 54 7.01 -2.53 -0.20
C PHE A 54 5.72 -1.88 -0.72
N ASP A 55 4.76 -2.68 -1.21
CA ASP A 55 3.46 -2.20 -1.69
C ASP A 55 2.67 -1.54 -0.55
N GLU A 56 2.72 -2.08 0.68
CA GLU A 56 2.13 -1.47 1.88
C GLU A 56 2.82 -0.17 2.31
N LEU A 57 4.08 0.07 1.91
CA LEU A 57 4.79 1.32 2.19
C LEU A 57 4.68 2.35 1.04
N GLN A 58 4.21 1.95 -0.14
CA GLN A 58 4.11 2.77 -1.35
C GLN A 58 2.69 3.25 -1.64
N TYR A 59 1.85 3.44 -0.61
CA TYR A 59 0.56 4.09 -0.79
C TYR A 59 0.71 5.61 -0.87
N ASP A 60 -0.25 6.25 -1.56
CA ASP A 60 -0.30 7.71 -1.64
C ASP A 60 -0.82 8.28 -0.31
N ARG A 61 0.12 8.73 0.51
CA ARG A 61 -0.16 9.34 1.81
C ARG A 61 -1.01 10.62 1.71
N ALA A 62 -0.87 11.38 0.61
CA ALA A 62 -1.63 12.61 0.43
C ALA A 62 -3.08 12.31 0.06
N ALA A 63 -3.30 11.37 -0.86
CA ALA A 63 -4.64 10.90 -1.20
C ALA A 63 -5.34 10.26 0.01
N LEU A 64 -4.60 9.48 0.80
CA LEU A 64 -5.15 8.83 1.98
C LEU A 64 -5.52 9.85 3.08
N ARG A 65 -4.68 10.87 3.28
CA ARG A 65 -4.99 11.99 4.19
C ARG A 65 -6.25 12.74 3.74
N GLU A 66 -6.42 12.98 2.45
CA GLU A 66 -7.61 13.65 1.91
C GLU A 66 -8.87 12.79 2.10
N GLU A 67 -8.79 11.48 1.86
CA GLU A 67 -9.90 10.56 2.12
C GLU A 67 -10.26 10.51 3.61
N HIS A 68 -9.26 10.40 4.49
CA HIS A 68 -9.42 10.46 5.93
C HIS A 68 -10.18 11.74 6.35
N ASP A 69 -9.71 12.90 5.92
CA ASP A 69 -10.30 14.18 6.29
C ASP A 69 -11.75 14.29 5.80
N LYS A 70 -12.04 13.83 4.57
CA LYS A 70 -13.43 13.75 4.05
C LYS A 70 -14.30 12.86 4.93
N CYS A 71 -13.81 11.68 5.29
CA CYS A 71 -14.54 10.75 6.15
C CYS A 71 -14.87 11.36 7.51
N VAL A 72 -13.88 11.97 8.18
CA VAL A 72 -14.07 12.66 9.47
C VAL A 72 -15.10 13.78 9.37
N HIS A 73 -15.14 14.54 8.28
CA HIS A 73 -16.15 15.58 8.09
C HIS A 73 -17.57 15.01 7.91
N SER A 74 -17.70 13.85 7.26
CA SER A 74 -19.01 13.22 6.99
C SER A 74 -19.57 12.36 8.14
N MET A 75 -18.84 12.16 9.23
CA MET A 75 -19.31 11.40 10.40
C MET A 75 -20.52 12.07 11.07
N ASN A 76 -21.49 11.23 11.47
CA ASN A 76 -22.52 11.65 12.41
C ASN A 76 -21.94 11.82 13.83
N ASP A 77 -22.72 12.43 14.73
CA ASP A 77 -22.24 12.80 16.07
C ASP A 77 -21.75 11.59 16.88
N GLN A 78 -22.48 10.48 16.86
CA GLN A 78 -22.08 9.26 17.60
C GLN A 78 -20.77 8.66 17.08
N GLN A 79 -20.60 8.59 15.76
CA GLN A 79 -19.37 8.10 15.14
C GLN A 79 -18.19 9.02 15.43
N ARG A 80 -18.43 10.33 15.41
CA ARG A 80 -17.42 11.36 15.72
C ARG A 80 -16.95 11.26 17.16
N ASP A 81 -17.85 11.03 18.11
CA ASP A 81 -17.50 10.87 19.51
C ASP A 81 -16.61 9.64 19.72
N VAL A 82 -17.00 8.48 19.16
CA VAL A 82 -16.18 7.26 19.20
C VAL A 82 -14.80 7.49 18.57
N TYR A 83 -14.75 8.11 17.40
CA TYR A 83 -13.49 8.42 16.72
C TYR A 83 -12.58 9.30 17.59
N LYS A 84 -13.10 10.38 18.17
CA LYS A 84 -12.32 11.28 19.03
C LYS A 84 -11.76 10.58 20.26
N THR A 85 -12.56 9.74 20.94
CA THR A 85 -12.10 8.98 22.10
C THR A 85 -10.93 8.06 21.76
N ILE A 86 -11.02 7.34 20.63
CA ILE A 86 -9.95 6.45 20.17
C ILE A 86 -8.70 7.26 19.80
N MET A 87 -8.85 8.35 19.05
CA MET A 87 -7.72 9.19 18.64
C MET A 87 -7.02 9.82 19.84
N GLN A 88 -7.77 10.26 20.84
CA GLN A 88 -7.20 10.79 22.07
C GLN A 88 -6.34 9.74 22.80
N SER A 89 -6.83 8.50 22.91
CA SER A 89 -6.05 7.39 23.50
C SER A 89 -4.74 7.14 22.74
N VAL A 90 -4.76 7.24 21.41
CA VAL A 90 -3.56 7.10 20.56
C VAL A 90 -2.59 8.26 20.80
N GLU A 91 -3.07 9.49 20.85
CA GLU A 91 -2.26 10.69 21.11
C GLU A 91 -1.63 10.66 22.50
N GLU A 92 -2.35 10.15 23.50
CA GLU A 92 -1.89 9.98 24.88
C GLU A 92 -1.06 8.70 25.08
N ASN A 93 -0.97 7.85 24.05
CA ASN A 93 -0.28 6.57 24.06
C ASN A 93 -0.72 5.66 25.23
N SER A 94 -2.03 5.68 25.53
CA SER A 94 -2.61 5.02 26.71
C SER A 94 -2.76 3.51 26.57
N GLY A 95 -2.71 2.98 25.34
CA GLY A 95 -2.76 1.53 25.07
C GLY A 95 -4.10 0.87 25.38
N GLU A 96 -5.21 1.60 25.21
CA GLU A 96 -6.54 1.12 25.53
C GLU A 96 -7.13 0.20 24.44
N VAL A 97 -8.09 -0.63 24.83
CA VAL A 97 -8.84 -1.52 23.93
C VAL A 97 -10.29 -1.07 23.88
N PHE A 98 -10.79 -0.80 22.67
CA PHE A 98 -12.15 -0.31 22.45
C PHE A 98 -13.06 -1.35 21.79
N PHE A 99 -14.31 -1.41 22.25
CA PHE A 99 -15.36 -2.18 21.60
C PHE A 99 -16.44 -1.24 21.06
N VAL A 100 -16.51 -1.11 19.73
CA VAL A 100 -17.52 -0.27 19.07
C VAL A 100 -18.79 -1.07 18.83
N TYR A 101 -19.82 -0.79 19.63
CA TYR A 101 -21.13 -1.47 19.54
C TYR A 101 -22.18 -0.63 18.79
N GLY A 102 -23.08 -1.30 18.08
CA GLY A 102 -24.19 -0.66 17.38
C GLY A 102 -24.97 -1.67 16.55
N TYR A 103 -26.24 -1.36 16.26
CA TYR A 103 -27.10 -2.19 15.42
C TYR A 103 -26.61 -2.23 13.96
N GLY A 104 -27.18 -3.14 13.15
CA GLY A 104 -26.88 -3.23 11.72
C GLY A 104 -27.16 -1.91 11.01
N GLY A 105 -26.24 -1.44 10.15
CA GLY A 105 -26.40 -0.18 9.43
C GLY A 105 -25.98 1.09 10.18
N ALA A 106 -25.56 1.01 11.45
CA ALA A 106 -25.07 2.17 12.22
C ALA A 106 -23.69 2.73 11.76
N GLY A 107 -23.11 2.20 10.68
CA GLY A 107 -21.85 2.69 10.12
C GLY A 107 -20.60 2.39 10.95
N LYS A 108 -20.58 1.31 11.74
CA LYS A 108 -19.37 0.87 12.48
C LYS A 108 -18.16 0.66 11.55
N THR A 109 -18.39 0.03 10.40
CA THR A 109 -17.37 -0.16 9.36
C THR A 109 -16.82 1.17 8.84
N PHE A 110 -17.63 2.22 8.83
CA PHE A 110 -17.20 3.55 8.42
C PHE A 110 -16.17 4.12 9.39
N VAL A 111 -16.40 3.99 10.71
CA VAL A 111 -15.44 4.42 11.74
C VAL A 111 -14.10 3.68 11.60
N TRP A 112 -14.15 2.34 11.44
CA TRP A 112 -12.93 1.55 11.26
C TRP A 112 -12.16 1.89 9.99
N LYS A 113 -12.88 2.14 8.89
CA LYS A 113 -12.27 2.56 7.63
C LYS A 113 -11.54 3.90 7.81
N THR A 114 -12.16 4.86 8.49
CA THR A 114 -11.53 6.17 8.74
C THR A 114 -10.30 6.04 9.62
N LEU A 115 -10.33 5.20 10.67
CA LEU A 115 -9.17 4.98 11.55
C LEU A 115 -7.99 4.28 10.86
N SER A 116 -8.26 3.55 9.77
CA SER A 116 -7.24 2.79 9.04
C SER A 116 -6.66 3.55 7.83
N ALA A 117 -7.16 4.76 7.57
CA ALA A 117 -6.65 5.66 6.54
C ALA A 117 -5.57 6.58 7.15
#